data_AF-A0A2N3WPN3-F1
#
_entry.id   AF-A0A2N3WPN3-F1
#
_cell.length_a   1.000
_cell.length_b   1.000
_cell.length_c   1.000
_cell.angle_alpha   90.00
_cell.angle_beta   90.00
_cell.angle_gamma   90.00
#
_symmetry.space_group_name_H-M   'P 1'
#
loop_
_entity.id
_entity.type
_entity.pdbx_description
1 polymer ?
#
loop_
_entity_poly.entity_id
_entity_poly.type
_entity_poly.pdbx_seq_one_letter_code
_entity_poly.pdbx_strand_id
1 'polypeptide(L)'
;MIWTPGSPDRVDGMPTAAEWRQLSVVPEKREVFGYDLYFREGWADLLAVFGDDAADVLGGLAMLVVKPDAVVGRRLGPILEYLGDNGFVPVATTRFGYTRHSMREVWRYDWHIYTVDRLQLCTFWYLTNDVLLFLARDARPVAGLPATVRLCELKGVGDPVQRRPHHLRTKLNPPNRILNFVHVGDEPSDIVRELAIFLDRPERLRFLKELREHFAEDRTAQARAEIAAIEADCPAHDLDIDATLARLVPVAGEEAVGRLREVVAGADRITWDDLAQLVPFDKVDRWDVIVTASFVVHNERPVPHALLPAVSPEAWTAQAVGHPL
;
A
#
# COMPACT_ATOMS: atom_id res chain seq x y z
N MET A 1 -10.99 25.22 22.08
CA MET A 1 -9.68 25.56 21.48
C MET A 1 -9.60 24.76 20.19
N ILE A 2 -9.56 25.41 19.02
CA ILE A 2 -9.39 24.70 17.75
C ILE A 2 -7.90 24.35 17.69
N TRP A 3 -7.58 23.05 17.71
CA TRP A 3 -6.20 22.58 17.57
C TRP A 3 -5.65 23.13 16.26
N THR A 4 -4.44 23.70 16.31
CA THR A 4 -3.73 24.19 15.13
C THR A 4 -2.49 23.32 14.96
N PRO A 5 -2.26 22.70 13.79
CA PRO A 5 -1.01 21.99 13.53
C PRO A 5 0.18 22.93 13.81
N GLY A 6 1.16 22.46 14.59
CA GLY A 6 2.40 23.22 14.82
C GLY A 6 2.49 24.04 16.11
N SER A 7 1.72 23.68 17.15
CA SER A 7 2.05 24.13 18.51
C SER A 7 3.46 23.62 18.92
N PRO A 8 4.26 24.43 19.63
CA PRO A 8 5.54 23.97 20.18
C PRO A 8 5.36 22.85 21.21
N ASP A 9 4.27 22.91 21.99
CA ASP A 9 3.90 21.87 22.95
C ASP A 9 2.90 20.88 22.33
N ARG A 10 2.93 19.62 22.79
CA ARG A 10 1.91 18.63 22.40
C ARG A 10 0.55 19.03 22.97
N VAL A 11 -0.39 19.32 22.10
CA VAL A 11 -1.79 19.63 22.46
C VAL A 11 -2.64 18.40 22.12
N ASP A 12 -3.38 17.89 23.11
CA ASP A 12 -4.21 16.67 22.96
C ASP A 12 -3.40 15.44 22.48
N GLY A 13 -2.14 15.33 22.93
CA GLY A 13 -1.24 14.24 22.55
C GLY A 13 -0.73 14.29 21.11
N MET A 14 -1.10 15.30 20.31
CA MET A 14 -0.69 15.44 18.92
C MET A 14 0.80 15.79 18.77
N PRO A 15 1.41 15.51 17.59
CA PRO A 15 2.80 15.88 17.35
C PRO A 15 3.01 17.39 17.49
N THR A 16 4.14 17.76 18.07
CA THR A 16 4.65 19.13 18.07
C THR A 16 4.97 19.59 16.65
N ALA A 17 5.23 20.90 16.48
CA ALA A 17 5.71 21.44 15.21
C ALA A 17 6.98 20.75 14.68
N ALA A 18 7.90 20.39 15.58
CA ALA A 18 9.15 19.73 15.23
C ALA A 18 8.90 18.29 14.74
N GLU A 19 8.08 17.54 15.46
CA GLU A 19 7.72 16.17 15.09
C GLU A 19 6.93 16.14 13.77
N TRP A 20 6.00 17.07 13.55
CA TRP A 20 5.30 17.17 12.27
C TRP A 20 6.22 17.33 11.06
N ARG A 21 7.32 18.07 11.22
CA ARG A 21 8.35 18.20 10.17
C ARG A 21 9.09 16.89 9.92
N GLN A 22 9.24 16.03 10.93
CA GLN A 22 9.81 14.70 10.78
C GLN A 22 8.81 13.67 10.22
N LEU A 23 7.50 13.95 10.30
CA LEU A 23 6.46 13.01 9.90
C LEU A 23 5.92 13.23 8.47
N SER A 24 5.91 14.46 7.99
CA SER A 24 5.52 14.78 6.61
C SER A 24 6.17 16.08 6.16
N VAL A 25 6.52 16.22 4.89
CA VAL A 25 6.92 17.50 4.25
C VAL A 25 5.75 18.21 3.60
N VAL A 26 4.59 17.56 3.44
CA VAL A 26 3.41 18.10 2.74
C VAL A 26 2.53 18.86 3.74
N PRO A 27 2.46 20.20 3.70
CA PRO A 27 1.70 20.98 4.68
C PRO A 27 0.22 20.61 4.75
N GLU A 28 -0.41 20.36 3.61
CA GLU A 28 -1.81 19.96 3.50
C GLU A 28 -2.06 18.60 4.17
N LYS A 29 -1.10 17.66 4.05
CA LYS A 29 -1.19 16.37 4.75
C LYS A 29 -1.10 16.56 6.26
N ARG A 30 -0.19 17.40 6.76
CA ARG A 30 -0.07 17.71 8.20
C ARG A 30 -1.38 18.28 8.76
N GLU A 31 -2.03 19.16 8.01
CA GLU A 31 -3.32 19.73 8.40
C GLU A 31 -4.40 18.64 8.46
N VAL A 32 -4.57 17.89 7.38
CA VAL A 32 -5.62 16.87 7.28
C VAL A 32 -5.42 15.74 8.29
N PHE A 33 -4.20 15.21 8.43
CA PHE A 33 -3.89 14.13 9.38
C PHE A 33 -3.97 14.61 10.82
N GLY A 34 -3.77 15.90 11.05
CA GLY A 34 -4.03 16.56 12.31
C GLY A 34 -5.44 16.36 12.87
N TYR A 35 -6.43 16.21 11.98
CA TYR A 35 -7.82 15.94 12.33
C TYR A 35 -8.26 14.49 12.07
N ASP A 36 -7.38 13.65 11.50
CA ASP A 36 -7.69 12.26 11.16
C ASP A 36 -7.68 11.38 12.42
N LEU A 37 -8.78 10.64 12.64
CA LEU A 37 -8.95 9.81 13.83
C LEU A 37 -7.91 8.68 13.92
N TYR A 38 -7.54 8.08 12.78
CA TYR A 38 -6.59 6.97 12.74
C TYR A 38 -5.18 7.46 13.01
N PHE A 39 -4.83 8.63 12.47
CA PHE A 39 -3.55 9.26 12.81
C PHE A 39 -3.46 9.58 14.31
N ARG A 40 -4.49 10.19 14.89
CA ARG A 40 -4.53 10.54 16.33
C ARG A 40 -4.34 9.32 17.24
N GLU A 41 -5.06 8.25 16.96
CA GLU A 41 -4.96 7.00 17.73
C GLU A 41 -3.61 6.30 17.53
N GLY A 42 -3.14 6.22 16.28
CA GLY A 42 -1.85 5.61 15.96
C GLY A 42 -0.69 6.35 16.62
N TRP A 43 -0.73 7.68 16.60
CA TRP A 43 0.29 8.51 17.23
C TRP A 43 0.30 8.34 18.76
N ALA A 44 -0.87 8.33 19.39
CA ALA A 44 -0.97 8.12 20.83
C ALA A 44 -0.38 6.76 21.26
N ASP A 45 -0.62 5.69 20.48
CA ASP A 45 -0.07 4.38 20.77
C ASP A 45 1.45 4.30 20.51
N LEU A 46 1.96 4.98 19.48
CA LEU A 46 3.40 5.11 19.23
C LEU A 46 4.10 5.83 20.38
N LEU A 47 3.54 6.95 20.86
CA LEU A 47 4.05 7.64 22.04
C LEU A 47 4.02 6.77 23.30
N ALA A 48 2.98 5.96 23.48
CA ALA A 48 2.89 5.05 24.62
C ALA A 48 3.98 3.97 24.59
N VAL A 49 4.46 3.57 23.41
CA VAL A 49 5.48 2.52 23.25
C VAL A 49 6.90 3.08 23.15
N PHE A 50 7.11 4.17 22.42
CA PHE A 50 8.44 4.72 22.10
C PHE A 50 8.74 6.04 22.83
N GLY A 51 7.76 6.67 23.49
CA GLY A 51 7.95 7.96 24.14
C GLY A 51 8.36 9.04 23.14
N ASP A 52 9.35 9.84 23.51
CA ASP A 52 9.82 10.97 22.69
C ASP A 52 10.67 10.53 21.48
N ASP A 53 11.13 9.27 21.45
CA ASP A 53 11.87 8.71 20.32
C ASP A 53 10.95 8.30 19.14
N ALA A 54 9.63 8.44 19.26
CA ALA A 54 8.67 7.93 18.29
C ALA A 54 8.90 8.45 16.86
N ALA A 55 9.17 9.76 16.70
CA ALA A 55 9.40 10.35 15.39
C ALA A 55 10.74 9.89 14.77
N ASP A 56 11.80 9.78 15.58
CA ASP A 56 13.11 9.30 15.14
C ASP A 56 13.05 7.83 14.70
N VAL A 57 12.35 6.98 15.47
CA VAL A 57 12.11 5.57 15.12
C VAL A 57 11.39 5.46 13.79
N LEU A 58 10.33 6.25 13.57
CA LEU A 58 9.59 6.25 12.30
C LEU A 58 10.44 6.72 11.13
N GLY A 59 11.35 7.66 11.34
CA GLY A 59 12.28 8.13 10.31
C GLY A 59 13.19 7.02 9.76
N GLY A 60 13.55 6.05 10.60
CA GLY A 60 14.35 4.88 10.23
C GLY A 60 13.57 3.69 9.65
N LEU A 61 12.25 3.76 9.62
CA LEU A 61 11.37 2.67 9.20
C LEU A 61 10.78 2.89 7.81
N ALA A 62 10.72 1.80 7.04
CA ALA A 62 9.96 1.70 5.81
C ALA A 62 8.82 0.71 6.00
N MET A 63 7.61 1.10 5.60
CA MET A 63 6.43 0.24 5.65
C MET A 63 6.05 -0.23 4.26
N LEU A 64 5.86 -1.54 4.10
CA LEU A 64 5.39 -2.15 2.86
C LEU A 64 4.26 -3.12 3.16
N VAL A 65 3.15 -3.02 2.42
CA VAL A 65 2.06 -4.00 2.43
C VAL A 65 2.05 -4.74 1.10
N VAL A 66 2.09 -6.07 1.13
CA VAL A 66 1.93 -6.90 -0.06
C VAL A 66 0.44 -7.15 -0.30
N LYS A 67 -0.05 -6.70 -1.44
CA LYS A 67 -1.46 -6.76 -1.80
C LYS A 67 -1.89 -8.19 -2.15
N PRO A 68 -3.20 -8.50 -2.20
CA PRO A 68 -3.66 -9.86 -2.41
C PRO A 68 -3.14 -10.52 -3.69
N ASP A 69 -2.96 -9.74 -4.76
CA ASP A 69 -2.42 -10.19 -6.04
C ASP A 69 -0.95 -10.66 -5.92
N ALA A 70 -0.17 -10.06 -5.02
CA ALA A 70 1.19 -10.53 -4.76
C ALA A 70 1.18 -11.92 -4.12
N VAL A 71 0.22 -12.20 -3.25
CA VAL A 71 0.11 -13.47 -2.51
C VAL A 71 -0.21 -14.63 -3.45
N VAL A 72 -1.25 -14.49 -4.26
CA VAL A 72 -1.62 -15.53 -5.23
C VAL A 72 -0.62 -15.61 -6.39
N GLY A 73 -0.01 -14.49 -6.76
CA GLY A 73 1.02 -14.41 -7.81
C GLY A 73 2.42 -14.85 -7.35
N ARG A 74 2.58 -15.31 -6.09
CA ARG A 74 3.85 -15.76 -5.49
C ARG A 74 4.98 -14.74 -5.62
N ARG A 75 4.67 -13.46 -5.34
CA ARG A 75 5.60 -12.33 -5.50
C ARG A 75 6.30 -11.92 -4.20
N LEU A 76 5.93 -12.49 -3.05
CA LEU A 76 6.43 -12.06 -1.75
C LEU A 76 7.92 -12.37 -1.55
N GLY A 77 8.37 -13.55 -1.98
CA GLY A 77 9.79 -13.91 -1.98
C GLY A 77 10.66 -12.90 -2.75
N PRO A 78 10.37 -12.64 -4.04
CA PRO A 78 11.06 -11.62 -4.82
C PRO A 78 10.98 -10.20 -4.22
N ILE A 79 9.88 -9.84 -3.57
CA ILE A 79 9.76 -8.55 -2.86
C ILE A 79 10.74 -8.50 -1.70
N LEU A 80 10.81 -9.56 -0.88
CA LEU A 80 11.71 -9.63 0.28
C LEU A 80 13.18 -9.61 -0.14
N GLU A 81 13.53 -10.32 -1.22
CA GLU A 81 14.88 -10.27 -1.80
C GLU A 81 15.23 -8.86 -2.26
N TYR A 82 14.32 -8.19 -2.98
CA TYR A 82 14.52 -6.81 -3.42
C TYR A 82 14.73 -5.85 -2.24
N LEU A 83 13.99 -6.01 -1.15
CA LEU A 83 14.18 -5.21 0.08
C LEU A 83 15.60 -5.39 0.62
N GLY A 84 16.05 -6.63 0.75
CA GLY A 84 17.41 -6.96 1.20
C GLY A 84 18.50 -6.38 0.29
N ASP A 85 18.37 -6.54 -1.02
CA ASP A 85 19.30 -5.97 -2.03
C ASP A 85 19.34 -4.45 -1.98
N ASN A 86 18.24 -3.83 -1.53
CA ASN A 86 18.10 -2.39 -1.30
C ASN A 86 18.34 -1.99 0.16
N GLY A 87 18.89 -2.87 1.00
CA GLY A 87 19.39 -2.53 2.35
C GLY A 87 18.28 -2.29 3.36
N PHE A 88 17.06 -2.73 3.06
CA PHE A 88 15.97 -2.76 4.02
C PHE A 88 15.97 -4.10 4.73
N VAL A 89 16.10 -4.06 6.05
CA VAL A 89 16.13 -5.25 6.89
C VAL A 89 14.79 -5.36 7.62
N PRO A 90 13.98 -6.42 7.39
CA PRO A 90 12.75 -6.63 8.12
C PRO A 90 12.99 -6.70 9.63
N VAL A 91 12.21 -5.95 10.39
CA VAL A 91 12.25 -5.91 11.87
C VAL A 91 10.93 -6.35 12.49
N ALA A 92 9.82 -6.20 11.78
CA ALA A 92 8.52 -6.69 12.21
C ALA A 92 7.65 -7.05 11.01
N THR A 93 6.80 -8.06 11.18
CA THR A 93 5.83 -8.50 10.19
C THR A 93 4.52 -8.84 10.86
N THR A 94 3.40 -8.52 10.22
CA THR A 94 2.08 -8.93 10.70
C THR A 94 1.14 -9.22 9.54
N ARG A 95 0.19 -10.12 9.78
CA ARG A 95 -0.86 -10.51 8.83
C ARG A 95 -2.16 -9.82 9.21
N PHE A 96 -2.89 -9.32 8.21
CA PHE A 96 -4.24 -8.79 8.41
C PHE A 96 -5.09 -8.98 7.15
N GLY A 97 -6.40 -8.94 7.31
CA GLY A 97 -7.35 -8.95 6.21
C GLY A 97 -7.96 -7.57 6.00
N TYR A 98 -8.08 -7.12 4.75
CA TYR A 98 -8.86 -5.91 4.49
C TYR A 98 -10.33 -6.15 4.77
N THR A 99 -10.97 -5.10 5.28
CA THR A 99 -12.41 -4.92 5.26
C THR A 99 -12.79 -3.91 4.19
N ARG A 100 -14.07 -3.88 3.80
CA ARG A 100 -14.58 -2.83 2.90
C ARG A 100 -14.28 -1.44 3.45
N HIS A 101 -14.30 -1.25 4.77
CA HIS A 101 -14.08 0.03 5.41
C HIS A 101 -12.60 0.40 5.50
N SER A 102 -11.74 -0.49 5.99
CA SER A 102 -10.29 -0.23 6.09
C SER A 102 -9.68 0.11 4.73
N MET A 103 -10.00 -0.63 3.66
CA MET A 103 -9.54 -0.30 2.31
C MET A 103 -10.09 1.06 1.82
N ARG A 104 -11.29 1.50 2.26
CA ARG A 104 -11.74 2.86 1.94
C ARG A 104 -10.98 3.94 2.69
N GLU A 105 -10.57 3.65 3.93
CA GLU A 105 -9.85 4.62 4.74
C GLU A 105 -8.39 4.74 4.31
N VAL A 106 -7.68 3.66 3.99
CA VAL A 106 -6.25 3.73 3.57
C VAL A 106 -6.07 4.75 2.46
N TRP A 107 -6.85 4.64 1.38
CA TRP A 107 -6.80 5.51 0.21
C TRP A 107 -7.92 6.57 0.19
N ARG A 108 -8.40 7.01 1.37
CA ARG A 108 -9.50 8.00 1.51
C ARG A 108 -9.31 9.24 0.63
N TYR A 109 -8.07 9.68 0.48
CA TYR A 109 -7.70 10.89 -0.25
C TYR A 109 -7.41 10.64 -1.75
N ASP A 110 -7.42 9.39 -2.19
CA ASP A 110 -7.19 9.00 -3.60
C ASP A 110 -8.43 8.41 -4.25
N TRP A 111 -9.41 7.91 -3.48
CA TRP A 111 -10.58 7.24 -4.05
C TRP A 111 -11.43 8.12 -4.97
N HIS A 112 -11.32 9.44 -4.88
CA HIS A 112 -12.04 10.38 -5.76
C HIS A 112 -11.56 10.30 -7.21
N ILE A 113 -10.42 9.70 -7.54
CA ILE A 113 -10.00 9.57 -8.94
C ILE A 113 -10.66 8.38 -9.63
N TYR A 114 -11.33 7.48 -8.90
CA TYR A 114 -11.80 6.20 -9.42
C TYR A 114 -13.32 6.16 -9.63
N THR A 115 -13.76 5.44 -10.68
CA THR A 115 -15.19 5.22 -10.99
C THR A 115 -15.86 4.30 -9.97
N VAL A 116 -17.21 4.26 -9.94
CA VAL A 116 -17.92 3.30 -9.07
C VAL A 116 -17.57 1.86 -9.44
N ASP A 117 -17.45 1.53 -10.73
CA ASP A 117 -17.04 0.20 -11.20
C ASP A 117 -15.64 -0.18 -10.68
N ARG A 118 -14.71 0.78 -10.73
CA ARG A 118 -13.37 0.61 -10.17
C ARG A 118 -13.40 0.36 -8.66
N LEU A 119 -14.28 1.05 -7.93
CA LEU A 119 -14.47 0.83 -6.50
C LEU A 119 -15.07 -0.56 -6.22
N GLN A 120 -15.98 -1.06 -7.06
CA GLN A 120 -16.50 -2.43 -6.95
C GLN A 120 -15.39 -3.45 -7.15
N LEU A 121 -14.59 -3.32 -8.21
CA LEU A 121 -13.41 -4.15 -8.44
C LEU A 121 -12.46 -4.13 -7.22
N CYS A 122 -12.10 -2.96 -6.71
CA CYS A 122 -11.23 -2.88 -5.54
C CYS A 122 -11.83 -3.60 -4.33
N THR A 123 -13.13 -3.49 -4.08
CA THR A 123 -13.78 -4.24 -2.98
C THR A 123 -13.69 -5.74 -3.23
N PHE A 124 -14.00 -6.16 -4.45
CA PHE A 124 -13.99 -7.58 -4.83
C PHE A 124 -12.57 -8.17 -4.77
N TRP A 125 -11.54 -7.38 -5.06
CA TRP A 125 -10.14 -7.78 -5.04
C TRP A 125 -9.53 -7.76 -3.64
N TYR A 126 -9.67 -6.66 -2.88
CA TYR A 126 -9.02 -6.54 -1.56
C TYR A 126 -9.58 -7.50 -0.50
N LEU A 127 -10.80 -8.01 -0.70
CA LEU A 127 -11.45 -8.97 0.21
C LEU A 127 -11.24 -10.45 -0.20
N THR A 128 -10.19 -10.76 -0.97
CA THR A 128 -9.93 -12.12 -1.47
C THR A 128 -9.18 -12.99 -0.47
N ASN A 129 -8.12 -12.44 0.11
CA ASN A 129 -7.26 -13.11 1.06
C ASN A 129 -6.59 -12.08 1.96
N ASP A 130 -5.99 -12.57 3.04
CA ASP A 130 -5.16 -11.75 3.91
C ASP A 130 -3.91 -11.26 3.19
N VAL A 131 -3.30 -10.22 3.76
CA VAL A 131 -2.08 -9.59 3.30
C VAL A 131 -1.02 -9.60 4.40
N LEU A 132 0.24 -9.35 4.02
CA LEU A 132 1.32 -9.11 4.97
C LEU A 132 1.76 -7.65 4.96
N LEU A 133 1.95 -7.10 6.15
CA LEU A 133 2.64 -5.84 6.40
C LEU A 133 4.06 -6.14 6.89
N PHE A 134 5.03 -5.45 6.31
CA PHE A 134 6.43 -5.43 6.71
C PHE A 134 6.76 -4.04 7.24
N LEU A 135 7.42 -4.01 8.40
CA LEU A 135 8.26 -2.88 8.79
C LEU A 135 9.71 -3.30 8.65
N ALA A 136 10.48 -2.51 7.92
CA ALA A 136 11.90 -2.73 7.69
C ALA A 136 12.70 -1.50 8.12
N ARG A 137 13.82 -1.72 8.80
CA ARG A 137 14.80 -0.66 9.07
C ARG A 137 15.68 -0.43 7.85
N ASP A 138 16.07 0.80 7.61
CA ASP A 138 17.05 1.13 6.58
C ASP A 138 18.48 0.97 7.10
N ALA A 139 19.21 -0.02 6.58
CA ALA A 139 20.62 -0.24 6.90
C ALA A 139 21.57 0.64 6.06
N ARG A 140 21.05 1.39 5.08
CA ARG A 140 21.78 2.35 4.25
C ARG A 140 21.04 3.70 4.20
N PRO A 141 20.87 4.35 5.37
CA PRO A 141 20.11 5.59 5.46
C PRO A 141 20.73 6.70 4.61
N VAL A 142 19.87 7.53 4.02
CA VAL A 142 20.26 8.75 3.32
C VAL A 142 19.96 9.93 4.23
N ALA A 143 20.95 10.78 4.49
CA ALA A 143 20.80 11.91 5.40
C ALA A 143 19.63 12.82 4.96
N GLY A 144 18.72 13.10 5.90
CA GLY A 144 17.54 13.95 5.66
C GLY A 144 16.40 13.28 4.90
N LEU A 145 16.48 11.98 4.58
CA LEU A 145 15.46 11.24 3.85
C LEU A 145 14.93 10.06 4.69
N PRO A 146 13.65 10.07 5.10
CA PRO A 146 13.07 8.95 5.82
C PRO A 146 13.08 7.65 5.01
N ALA A 147 13.25 6.52 5.69
CA ALA A 147 13.37 5.21 5.07
C ALA A 147 12.17 4.84 4.19
N THR A 148 10.93 5.14 4.62
CA THR A 148 9.73 4.88 3.82
C THR A 148 9.64 5.75 2.56
N VAL A 149 10.15 6.98 2.60
CA VAL A 149 10.19 7.88 1.43
C VAL A 149 11.17 7.33 0.40
N ARG A 150 12.35 6.88 0.86
CA ARG A 150 13.33 6.18 0.02
C ARG A 150 12.76 4.90 -0.59
N LEU A 151 12.03 4.10 0.19
CA LEU A 151 11.36 2.91 -0.33
C LEU A 151 10.26 3.27 -1.33
N CYS A 152 9.54 4.38 -1.15
CA CYS A 152 8.52 4.84 -2.09
C CYS A 152 9.12 5.25 -3.45
N GLU A 153 10.31 5.87 -3.47
CA GLU A 153 11.05 6.13 -4.70
C GLU A 153 11.43 4.80 -5.40
N LEU A 154 12.00 3.86 -4.64
CA LEU A 154 12.41 2.54 -5.13
C LEU A 154 11.23 1.66 -5.59
N LYS A 155 10.04 1.81 -4.98
CA LYS A 155 8.79 1.16 -5.42
C LYS A 155 8.54 1.46 -6.90
N GLY A 156 8.81 2.69 -7.31
CA GLY A 156 8.56 3.21 -8.63
C GLY A 156 7.10 3.55 -8.89
N VAL A 157 6.87 4.37 -9.90
CA VAL A 157 5.55 4.85 -10.30
C VAL A 157 4.63 3.74 -10.82
N GLY A 158 3.32 3.96 -10.65
CA GLY A 158 2.29 3.00 -11.06
C GLY A 158 2.19 2.83 -12.58
N ASP A 159 2.50 3.89 -13.34
CA ASP A 159 2.48 3.88 -14.81
C ASP A 159 3.73 3.17 -15.39
N PRO A 160 3.59 2.05 -16.12
CA PRO A 160 4.71 1.30 -16.69
C PRO A 160 5.67 2.12 -17.52
N VAL A 161 5.19 3.12 -18.27
CA VAL A 161 6.00 3.92 -19.21
C VAL A 161 7.04 4.78 -18.48
N GLN A 162 6.77 5.12 -17.23
CA GLN A 162 7.62 5.98 -16.42
C GLN A 162 8.53 5.20 -15.46
N ARG A 163 8.48 3.86 -15.47
CA ARG A 163 9.29 3.03 -14.57
C ARG A 163 10.73 2.92 -15.08
N ARG A 164 11.67 2.80 -14.15
CA ARG A 164 13.09 2.59 -14.42
C ARG A 164 13.48 1.12 -14.16
N PRO A 165 14.56 0.60 -14.77
CA PRO A 165 14.97 -0.81 -14.62
C PRO A 165 15.22 -1.29 -13.19
N HIS A 166 15.58 -0.36 -12.29
CA HIS A 166 15.84 -0.67 -10.88
C HIS A 166 14.59 -0.64 -10.02
N HIS A 167 13.47 -0.03 -10.44
CA HIS A 167 12.27 0.06 -9.61
C HIS A 167 11.69 -1.34 -9.30
N LEU A 168 11.17 -1.52 -8.08
CA LEU A 168 10.51 -2.74 -7.64
C LEU A 168 9.40 -3.16 -8.61
N ARG A 169 8.51 -2.24 -9.01
CA ARG A 169 7.43 -2.55 -9.96
C ARG A 169 7.93 -2.97 -11.35
N THR A 170 9.16 -2.61 -11.74
CA THR A 170 9.76 -3.15 -12.97
C THR A 170 10.23 -4.58 -12.76
N LYS A 171 10.85 -4.87 -11.61
CA LYS A 171 11.33 -6.21 -11.27
C LYS A 171 10.19 -7.22 -11.09
N LEU A 172 9.08 -6.80 -10.49
CA LEU A 172 7.93 -7.67 -10.28
C LEU A 172 7.08 -7.89 -11.53
N ASN A 173 7.19 -6.99 -12.52
CA ASN A 173 6.44 -7.04 -13.77
C ASN A 173 4.93 -7.29 -13.59
N PRO A 174 4.19 -6.38 -12.94
CA PRO A 174 2.76 -6.52 -12.74
C PRO A 174 1.98 -6.55 -14.07
N PRO A 175 0.86 -7.30 -14.15
CA PRO A 175 0.11 -7.46 -15.38
C PRO A 175 -0.49 -6.14 -15.89
N ASN A 176 -0.79 -5.19 -15.00
CA ASN A 176 -1.29 -3.88 -15.36
C ASN A 176 -1.08 -2.84 -14.24
N ARG A 177 -1.70 -1.65 -14.37
CA ARG A 177 -1.60 -0.55 -13.38
C ARG A 177 -2.40 -0.84 -12.09
N ILE A 178 -3.37 -1.73 -12.17
CA ILE A 178 -4.33 -2.06 -11.11
C ILE A 178 -3.73 -3.08 -10.15
N LEU A 179 -3.40 -4.25 -10.68
CA LEU A 179 -2.78 -5.35 -9.96
C LEU A 179 -1.28 -5.09 -9.97
N ASN A 180 -0.79 -4.38 -8.96
CA ASN A 180 0.58 -3.87 -8.88
C ASN A 180 1.34 -4.30 -7.64
N PHE A 181 0.85 -5.36 -6.98
CA PHE A 181 1.48 -6.15 -5.92
C PHE A 181 1.77 -5.48 -4.57
N VAL A 182 2.12 -4.19 -4.54
CA VAL A 182 2.61 -3.55 -3.31
C VAL A 182 2.01 -2.18 -3.06
N HIS A 183 1.86 -1.88 -1.78
CA HIS A 183 1.63 -0.57 -1.21
C HIS A 183 2.80 -0.23 -0.28
N VAL A 184 3.22 1.04 -0.25
CA VAL A 184 4.30 1.54 0.62
C VAL A 184 3.79 2.86 1.19
N GLY A 185 3.94 3.07 2.49
CA GLY A 185 3.60 4.35 3.12
C GLY A 185 4.48 5.46 2.54
N ASP A 186 3.86 6.54 2.06
CA ASP A 186 4.60 7.55 1.30
C ASP A 186 5.50 8.42 2.20
N GLU A 187 5.10 8.64 3.44
CA GLU A 187 5.83 9.37 4.48
C GLU A 187 5.69 8.70 5.86
N PRO A 188 6.52 9.06 6.85
CA PRO A 188 6.38 8.49 8.21
C PRO A 188 5.00 8.71 8.82
N SER A 189 4.33 9.81 8.51
CA SER A 189 2.93 10.07 8.91
C SER A 189 1.94 9.04 8.36
N ASP A 190 2.19 8.45 7.19
CA ASP A 190 1.35 7.39 6.65
C ASP A 190 1.53 6.09 7.43
N ILE A 191 2.74 5.78 7.94
CA ILE A 191 2.96 4.64 8.84
C ILE A 191 2.11 4.78 10.09
N VAL A 192 2.10 5.97 10.71
CA VAL A 192 1.30 6.26 11.91
C VAL A 192 -0.19 5.99 11.65
N ARG A 193 -0.72 6.59 10.58
CA ARG A 193 -2.13 6.53 10.23
C ARG A 193 -2.56 5.13 9.81
N GLU A 194 -1.79 4.51 8.91
CA GLU A 194 -2.19 3.25 8.30
C GLU A 194 -2.10 2.07 9.26
N LEU A 195 -1.12 2.03 10.18
CA LEU A 195 -1.11 1.01 11.24
C LEU A 195 -2.39 1.03 12.09
N ALA A 196 -2.97 2.22 12.31
CA ALA A 196 -4.23 2.35 13.03
C ALA A 196 -5.46 1.96 12.20
N ILE A 197 -5.35 1.92 10.87
CA ILE A 197 -6.39 1.42 9.97
C ILE A 197 -6.32 -0.10 9.83
N PHE A 198 -5.11 -0.67 9.78
CA PHE A 198 -4.89 -2.09 9.53
C PHE A 198 -5.11 -2.97 10.75
N LEU A 199 -4.78 -2.46 11.94
CA LEU A 199 -4.73 -3.25 13.16
C LEU A 199 -5.62 -2.62 14.23
N ASP A 200 -6.46 -3.44 14.85
CA ASP A 200 -7.18 -3.00 16.04
C ASP A 200 -6.18 -2.66 17.16
N ARG A 201 -6.57 -1.75 18.06
CA ARG A 201 -5.65 -1.22 19.07
C ARG A 201 -4.87 -2.28 19.87
N PRO A 202 -5.48 -3.39 20.35
CA PRO A 202 -4.71 -4.43 21.06
C PRO A 202 -3.64 -5.11 20.20
N GLU A 203 -3.90 -5.29 18.91
CA GLU A 203 -2.98 -5.89 17.93
C GLU A 203 -1.87 -4.90 17.60
N ARG A 204 -2.22 -3.65 17.32
CA ARG A 204 -1.28 -2.56 17.08
C ARG A 204 -0.31 -2.36 18.25
N LEU A 205 -0.80 -2.32 19.48
CA LEU A 205 0.07 -2.19 20.66
C LEU A 205 1.01 -3.38 20.84
N ARG A 206 0.56 -4.59 20.52
CA ARG A 206 1.41 -5.79 20.55
C ARG A 206 2.49 -5.69 19.48
N PHE A 207 2.10 -5.37 18.26
CA PHE A 207 2.99 -5.21 17.11
C PHE A 207 4.06 -4.13 17.36
N LEU A 208 3.68 -2.97 17.91
CA LEU A 208 4.61 -1.90 18.24
C LEU A 208 5.58 -2.30 19.38
N LYS A 209 5.13 -3.07 20.38
CA LYS A 209 6.01 -3.58 21.45
C LYS A 209 7.02 -4.59 20.93
N GLU A 210 6.58 -5.52 20.08
CA GLU A 210 7.46 -6.48 19.41
C GLU A 210 8.47 -5.77 18.51
N LEU A 211 8.02 -4.75 17.76
CA LEU A 211 8.91 -3.88 16.97
C LEU A 211 9.97 -3.23 17.86
N ARG A 212 9.60 -2.69 19.02
CA ARG A 212 10.55 -2.06 19.96
C ARG A 212 11.55 -3.07 20.50
N GLU A 213 11.09 -4.27 20.89
CA GLU A 213 11.93 -5.33 21.44
C GLU A 213 12.96 -5.82 20.42
N HIS A 214 12.55 -5.98 19.17
CA HIS A 214 13.36 -6.59 18.12
C HIS A 214 13.89 -5.58 17.09
N PHE A 215 13.87 -4.29 17.38
CA PHE A 215 14.21 -3.23 16.40
C PHE A 215 15.62 -3.41 15.79
N ALA A 216 16.58 -3.89 16.59
CA ALA A 216 17.96 -4.10 16.14
C ALA A 216 18.18 -5.46 15.44
N GLU A 217 17.22 -6.38 15.52
CA GLU A 217 17.36 -7.72 14.98
C GLU A 217 17.10 -7.75 13.47
N ASP A 218 17.68 -8.75 12.79
CA ASP A 218 17.29 -9.09 11.42
C ASP A 218 16.26 -10.21 11.50
N ARG A 219 15.00 -9.87 11.19
CA ARG A 219 13.88 -10.82 11.22
C ARG A 219 13.53 -11.39 9.84
N THR A 220 14.47 -11.37 8.88
CA THR A 220 14.26 -11.92 7.53
C THR A 220 13.81 -13.39 7.55
N ALA A 221 14.35 -14.20 8.47
CA ALA A 221 13.95 -15.60 8.60
C ALA A 221 12.47 -15.76 9.02
N GLN A 222 12.01 -14.94 9.97
CA GLN A 222 10.60 -14.91 10.36
C GLN A 222 9.73 -14.40 9.22
N ALA A 223 10.14 -13.32 8.54
CA ALA A 223 9.45 -12.80 7.38
C ALA A 223 9.25 -13.87 6.30
N ARG A 224 10.27 -14.71 6.03
CA ARG A 224 10.15 -15.85 5.10
C ARG A 224 9.16 -16.91 5.58
N ALA A 225 9.09 -17.18 6.88
CA ALA A 225 8.14 -18.12 7.45
C ALA A 225 6.69 -17.61 7.30
N GLU A 226 6.44 -16.32 7.58
CA GLU A 226 5.12 -15.69 7.38
C GLU A 226 4.71 -15.69 5.92
N ILE A 227 5.65 -15.43 5.00
CA ILE A 227 5.42 -15.53 3.55
C ILE A 227 4.98 -16.95 3.18
N ALA A 228 5.71 -17.97 3.62
CA ALA A 228 5.36 -19.36 3.32
C ALA A 228 3.99 -19.74 3.89
N ALA A 229 3.66 -19.26 5.10
CA ALA A 229 2.38 -19.52 5.75
C ALA A 229 1.22 -18.88 4.98
N ILE A 230 1.30 -17.59 4.64
CA ILE A 230 0.21 -16.92 3.92
C ILE A 230 0.05 -17.46 2.49
N GLU A 231 1.15 -17.82 1.83
CA GLU A 231 1.09 -18.40 0.49
C GLU A 231 0.48 -19.81 0.51
N ALA A 232 0.67 -20.59 1.57
CA ALA A 232 0.05 -21.91 1.73
C ALA A 232 -1.48 -21.85 1.87
N ASP A 233 -2.03 -20.75 2.39
CA ASP A 233 -3.47 -20.59 2.64
C ASP A 233 -4.29 -20.28 1.38
N CYS A 234 -3.64 -19.89 0.27
CA CYS A 234 -4.33 -19.58 -0.97
C CYS A 234 -3.70 -20.30 -2.17
N PRO A 235 -4.49 -20.82 -3.13
CA PRO A 235 -3.97 -21.34 -4.39
C PRO A 235 -3.16 -20.28 -5.15
N ALA A 236 -2.15 -20.74 -5.89
CA ALA A 236 -1.41 -19.87 -6.80
C ALA A 236 -2.27 -19.51 -8.02
N HIS A 237 -2.09 -18.30 -8.55
CA HIS A 237 -2.75 -17.82 -9.76
C HIS A 237 -1.73 -17.11 -10.67
N ASP A 238 -1.80 -17.35 -11.99
CA ASP A 238 -0.84 -16.82 -12.97
C ASP A 238 -0.97 -15.30 -13.20
N LEU A 239 -2.18 -14.78 -13.00
CA LEU A 239 -2.57 -13.38 -13.26
C LEU A 239 -2.39 -12.98 -14.73
N ASP A 240 -2.46 -13.96 -15.62
CA ASP A 240 -2.30 -13.81 -17.06
C ASP A 240 -3.67 -13.65 -17.72
N ILE A 241 -3.87 -12.53 -18.43
CA ILE A 241 -5.17 -12.22 -19.02
C ILE A 241 -5.55 -13.20 -20.14
N ASP A 242 -4.60 -13.67 -20.95
CA ASP A 242 -4.89 -14.58 -22.05
C ASP A 242 -5.26 -15.97 -21.53
N ALA A 243 -4.53 -16.44 -20.50
CA ALA A 243 -4.83 -17.69 -19.81
C ALA A 243 -6.19 -17.62 -19.08
N THR A 244 -6.47 -16.51 -18.39
CA THR A 244 -7.77 -16.25 -17.76
C THR A 244 -8.90 -16.29 -18.79
N LEU A 245 -8.79 -15.58 -19.92
CA LEU A 245 -9.84 -15.58 -20.94
C LEU A 245 -10.04 -16.98 -21.56
N ALA A 246 -8.98 -17.76 -21.72
CA ALA A 246 -9.10 -19.16 -22.17
C ALA A 246 -9.85 -20.04 -21.14
N ARG A 247 -9.61 -19.86 -19.84
CA ARG A 247 -10.36 -20.56 -18.77
C ARG A 247 -11.84 -20.17 -18.72
N LEU A 248 -12.19 -18.96 -19.14
CA LEU A 248 -13.58 -18.49 -19.17
C LEU A 248 -14.40 -19.08 -20.34
N VAL A 249 -13.78 -19.47 -21.45
CA VAL A 249 -14.52 -19.96 -22.66
C VAL A 249 -15.53 -21.07 -22.35
N PRO A 250 -15.20 -22.14 -21.61
CA PRO A 250 -16.15 -23.23 -21.35
C PRO A 250 -17.36 -22.83 -20.50
N VAL A 251 -17.27 -21.72 -19.76
CA VAL A 251 -18.29 -21.31 -18.77
C VAL A 251 -19.09 -20.10 -19.25
N ALA A 252 -18.40 -19.11 -19.84
CA ALA A 252 -19.00 -17.87 -20.36
C ALA A 252 -19.41 -17.96 -21.83
N GLY A 253 -18.81 -18.88 -22.60
CA GLY A 253 -19.04 -19.04 -24.04
C GLY A 253 -18.13 -18.16 -24.91
N GLU A 254 -17.92 -18.60 -26.15
CA GLU A 254 -17.01 -17.94 -27.11
C GLU A 254 -17.40 -16.50 -27.46
N GLU A 255 -18.70 -16.21 -27.54
CA GLU A 255 -19.20 -14.86 -27.85
C GLU A 255 -18.83 -13.86 -26.74
N ALA A 256 -19.09 -14.22 -25.47
CA ALA A 256 -18.78 -13.37 -24.33
C ALA A 256 -17.27 -13.14 -24.19
N VAL A 257 -16.46 -14.21 -24.33
CA VAL A 257 -15.00 -14.09 -24.30
C VAL A 257 -14.47 -13.31 -25.51
N GLY A 258 -15.06 -13.48 -26.69
CA GLY A 258 -14.76 -12.67 -27.88
C GLY A 258 -14.93 -11.18 -27.61
N ARG A 259 -16.05 -10.80 -26.99
CA ARG A 259 -16.29 -9.41 -26.56
C ARG A 259 -15.27 -8.91 -25.56
N LEU A 260 -14.89 -9.72 -24.57
CA LEU A 260 -13.86 -9.35 -23.59
C LEU A 260 -12.50 -9.12 -24.26
N ARG A 261 -12.10 -9.97 -25.23
CA ARG A 261 -10.85 -9.79 -25.99
C ARG A 261 -10.85 -8.46 -26.75
N GLU A 262 -11.96 -8.09 -27.38
CA GLU A 262 -12.09 -6.79 -28.05
C GLU A 262 -11.89 -5.61 -27.07
N VAL A 263 -12.48 -5.68 -25.87
CA VAL A 263 -12.35 -4.64 -24.85
C VAL A 263 -10.93 -4.57 -24.30
N VAL A 264 -10.26 -5.70 -24.08
CA VAL A 264 -8.86 -5.76 -23.64
C VAL A 264 -7.93 -5.14 -24.69
N ALA A 265 -8.15 -5.43 -25.98
CA ALA A 265 -7.33 -4.90 -27.07
C ALA A 265 -7.66 -3.43 -27.42
N GLY A 266 -8.88 -2.99 -27.13
CA GLY A 266 -9.40 -1.67 -27.46
C GLY A 266 -9.19 -0.60 -26.38
N ALA A 267 -9.59 0.62 -26.73
CA ALA A 267 -9.70 1.73 -25.78
C ALA A 267 -11.02 1.71 -24.98
N ASP A 268 -12.00 0.93 -25.44
CA ASP A 268 -13.31 0.80 -24.80
C ASP A 268 -13.17 0.17 -23.41
N ARG A 269 -14.05 0.56 -22.49
CA ARG A 269 -14.18 -0.05 -21.16
C ARG A 269 -15.64 -0.34 -20.89
N ILE A 270 -15.90 -1.34 -20.07
CA ILE A 270 -17.25 -1.77 -19.71
C ILE A 270 -17.56 -1.44 -18.25
N THR A 271 -18.84 -1.49 -17.89
CA THR A 271 -19.27 -1.34 -16.48
C THR A 271 -19.10 -2.66 -15.73
N TRP A 272 -19.19 -2.61 -14.40
CA TRP A 272 -19.18 -3.80 -13.54
C TRP A 272 -20.37 -4.73 -13.85
N ASP A 273 -21.54 -4.15 -14.12
CA ASP A 273 -22.76 -4.91 -14.42
C ASP A 273 -22.68 -5.56 -15.81
N ASP A 274 -22.11 -4.89 -16.82
CA ASP A 274 -21.85 -5.49 -18.13
C ASP A 274 -20.88 -6.68 -18.01
N LEU A 275 -19.84 -6.55 -17.19
CA LEU A 275 -18.91 -7.65 -16.94
C LEU A 275 -19.62 -8.83 -16.27
N ALA A 276 -20.51 -8.58 -15.31
CA ALA A 276 -21.28 -9.63 -14.64
C ALA A 276 -22.29 -10.33 -15.57
N GLN A 277 -22.72 -9.67 -16.66
CA GLN A 277 -23.52 -10.30 -17.71
C GLN A 277 -22.68 -11.20 -18.63
N LEU A 278 -21.43 -10.84 -18.88
CA LEU A 278 -20.50 -11.60 -19.72
C LEU A 278 -19.86 -12.77 -18.98
N VAL A 279 -19.63 -12.65 -17.67
CA VAL A 279 -18.93 -13.65 -16.86
C VAL A 279 -19.78 -14.05 -15.66
N PRO A 280 -20.17 -15.33 -15.52
CA PRO A 280 -20.94 -15.80 -14.37
C PRO A 280 -20.04 -15.93 -13.13
N PHE A 281 -19.95 -14.86 -12.33
CA PHE A 281 -19.01 -14.76 -11.20
C PHE A 281 -19.13 -15.89 -10.17
N ASP A 282 -20.31 -16.51 -10.05
CA ASP A 282 -20.58 -17.62 -9.13
C ASP A 282 -20.05 -18.97 -9.62
N LYS A 283 -19.62 -19.06 -10.89
CA LYS A 283 -19.22 -20.32 -11.55
C LYS A 283 -17.76 -20.35 -11.97
N VAL A 284 -17.03 -19.26 -11.77
CA VAL A 284 -15.64 -19.12 -12.21
C VAL A 284 -14.75 -18.85 -11.01
N ASP A 285 -13.45 -19.05 -11.18
CA ASP A 285 -12.50 -18.65 -10.14
C ASP A 285 -12.58 -17.14 -9.90
N ARG A 286 -12.55 -16.74 -8.63
CA ARG A 286 -12.65 -15.33 -8.23
C ARG A 286 -11.51 -14.51 -8.82
N TRP A 287 -10.31 -15.07 -8.96
CA TRP A 287 -9.16 -14.40 -9.54
C TRP A 287 -9.27 -14.24 -11.06
N ASP A 288 -9.92 -15.17 -11.77
CA ASP A 288 -10.23 -14.98 -13.19
C ASP A 288 -11.17 -13.78 -13.41
N VAL A 289 -12.13 -13.56 -12.51
CA VAL A 289 -12.97 -12.35 -12.51
C VAL A 289 -12.13 -11.11 -12.24
N ILE A 290 -11.27 -11.13 -11.22
CA ILE A 290 -10.44 -9.97 -10.84
C ILE A 290 -9.47 -9.57 -11.95
N VAL A 291 -8.79 -10.56 -12.54
CA VAL A 291 -7.86 -10.35 -13.65
C VAL A 291 -8.65 -9.76 -14.81
N THR A 292 -9.73 -10.39 -15.27
CA THR A 292 -10.56 -9.85 -16.37
C THR A 292 -11.01 -8.42 -16.08
N ALA A 293 -11.63 -8.19 -14.92
CA ALA A 293 -12.10 -6.88 -14.49
C ALA A 293 -10.98 -5.83 -14.52
N SER A 294 -9.77 -6.18 -14.10
CA SER A 294 -8.63 -5.26 -14.06
C SER A 294 -8.15 -4.77 -15.43
N PHE A 295 -8.55 -5.43 -16.52
CA PHE A 295 -8.27 -4.98 -17.88
C PHE A 295 -9.45 -4.25 -18.53
N VAL A 296 -10.69 -4.60 -18.17
CA VAL A 296 -11.88 -4.19 -18.94
C VAL A 296 -12.73 -3.11 -18.29
N VAL A 297 -12.70 -2.94 -16.96
CA VAL A 297 -13.53 -1.92 -16.30
C VAL A 297 -12.92 -0.53 -16.40
N HIS A 298 -13.76 0.50 -16.33
CA HIS A 298 -13.31 1.88 -16.34
C HIS A 298 -12.36 2.19 -15.19
N ASN A 299 -11.19 2.74 -15.50
CA ASN A 299 -10.14 2.97 -14.51
C ASN A 299 -10.36 4.24 -13.70
N GLU A 300 -10.41 5.40 -14.35
CA GLU A 300 -10.32 6.71 -13.68
C GLU A 300 -11.43 7.66 -14.16
N ARG A 301 -11.82 8.59 -13.29
CA ARG A 301 -12.72 9.71 -13.58
C ARG A 301 -11.87 10.90 -14.05
N PRO A 302 -12.39 11.76 -14.93
CA PRO A 302 -11.73 13.01 -15.26
C PRO A 302 -11.82 13.97 -14.08
N VAL A 303 -10.83 13.95 -13.19
CA VAL A 303 -10.71 14.89 -12.08
C VAL A 303 -9.52 15.84 -12.29
N PRO A 304 -9.65 17.12 -11.91
CA PRO A 304 -8.65 18.13 -12.24
C PRO A 304 -7.36 18.04 -11.40
N HIS A 305 -7.42 17.46 -10.19
CA HIS A 305 -6.27 17.34 -9.29
C HIS A 305 -6.48 16.25 -8.23
N ALA A 306 -5.37 15.76 -7.66
CA ALA A 306 -5.37 14.95 -6.45
C ALA A 306 -5.79 15.80 -5.24
N LEU A 307 -6.38 15.19 -4.21
CA LEU A 307 -6.78 15.90 -2.99
C LEU A 307 -5.58 16.26 -2.11
N LEU A 308 -4.54 15.43 -2.12
CA LEU A 308 -3.27 15.71 -1.49
C LEU A 308 -2.16 15.77 -2.55
N PRO A 309 -1.19 16.69 -2.42
CA PRO A 309 -0.02 16.72 -3.27
C PRO A 309 0.82 15.43 -3.17
N ALA A 310 1.52 15.09 -4.25
CA ALA A 310 2.49 14.01 -4.23
C ALA A 310 3.71 14.37 -3.36
N VAL A 311 4.26 13.36 -2.69
CA VAL A 311 5.47 13.48 -1.86
C VAL A 311 6.70 13.50 -2.77
N SER A 312 7.66 14.38 -2.47
CA SER A 312 8.92 14.50 -3.19
C SER A 312 10.10 14.21 -2.25
N PRO A 313 11.01 13.28 -2.60
CA PRO A 313 12.27 13.09 -1.88
C PRO A 313 13.11 14.39 -1.79
N GLU A 314 13.08 15.21 -2.83
CA GLU A 314 13.79 16.49 -2.87
C GLU A 314 13.30 17.45 -1.78
N ALA A 315 11.99 17.49 -1.53
CA ALA A 315 11.41 18.32 -0.47
C ALA A 315 11.92 17.91 0.93
N TRP A 316 12.10 16.60 1.18
CA TRP A 316 12.71 16.09 2.40
C TRP A 316 14.17 16.53 2.56
N THR A 317 14.97 16.35 1.51
CA THR A 317 16.38 16.76 1.55
C THR A 317 16.55 18.27 1.70
N ALA A 318 15.71 19.08 1.06
CA ALA A 318 15.73 20.53 1.19
C ALA A 318 15.35 21.00 2.60
N GLN A 319 14.34 20.37 3.22
CA GLN A 319 13.94 20.67 4.60
C GLN A 319 15.08 20.38 5.60
N ALA A 320 15.86 19.31 5.37
CA ALA A 320 17.00 18.96 6.22
C ALA A 320 18.16 19.98 6.12
N VAL A 321 18.38 20.60 4.95
CA VAL A 321 19.44 21.60 4.75
C VAL A 321 19.05 22.98 5.28
N GLY A 322 17.75 23.32 5.28
CA GLY A 322 17.23 24.62 5.71
C GLY A 322 17.21 24.88 7.23
N HIS A 323 17.51 23.86 8.04
CA HIS A 323 17.54 23.96 9.49
C HIS A 323 18.88 23.42 10.03
N PRO A 324 19.84 24.28 10.42
CA PRO A 324 20.91 23.83 11.30
C PRO A 324 20.29 23.42 12.64
N LEU A 325 20.76 22.29 13.17
CA LEU A 325 20.44 21.75 14.49
C LEU A 325 20.56 22.79 15.61
#